data_AF-A0A9D8PZU8-F1
#
_entry.id   AF-A0A9D8PZU8-F1
#
_cell.length_a   1.000
_cell.length_b   1.000
_cell.length_c   1.000
_cell.angle_alpha   90.00
_cell.angle_beta   90.00
_cell.angle_gamma   90.00
#
_symmetry.space_group_name_H-M   'P 1'
#
loop_
_entity.id
_entity.type
_entity.pdbx_description
1 polymer ?
#
loop_
_entity_poly.entity_id
_entity_poly.type
_entity_poly.pdbx_seq_one_letter_code
_entity_poly.pdbx_strand_id
1 'polypeptide(L)'
;MPRPLLLSLALALTPVLFTTACAADPAAQAAVKPAQWPFAATEVARFDSPWAMAFLPDRSLLVTEKAGRLVHLDPASGRRHAIAGVPQVAHAGQGGFGDVALHPQFARNGLVYYSYAEPGENDTRGAAVARARLVLDAQGGGRLADAQVIWRQTPKVSGNGHYGHRLLFGPDGKLWISSSERQKFDPAQDMGGNLGKIIRLNDDGSVPADNPFAAQGSPANQVWSLGHRNILGLAFDARGRLWENEMGPKGGDELNLIQRGGNYGYPLVSNGDHYDGRDIPDHHTRPEFVAP
;
A
#
# COMPACT_ATOMS: atom_id res chain seq x y z
N MET A 1 17.57 44.09 -78.55
CA MET A 1 18.85 44.23 -77.83
C MET A 1 18.60 45.03 -76.55
N PRO A 2 19.25 44.75 -75.41
CA PRO A 2 19.06 43.62 -74.51
C PRO A 2 18.43 44.00 -73.14
N ARG A 3 18.02 42.97 -72.37
CA ARG A 3 17.56 43.02 -70.96
C ARG A 3 18.65 43.52 -69.99
N PRO A 4 18.25 43.96 -68.79
CA PRO A 4 18.73 43.31 -67.56
C PRO A 4 17.55 42.99 -66.62
N LEU A 5 17.19 41.73 -66.32
CA LEU A 5 17.80 40.82 -65.32
C LEU A 5 18.05 41.50 -63.95
N LEU A 6 16.98 41.58 -63.15
CA LEU A 6 17.05 41.82 -61.70
C LEU A 6 17.34 40.49 -61.01
N LEU A 7 18.49 40.45 -60.34
CA LEU A 7 19.00 39.34 -59.54
C LEU A 7 18.30 39.37 -58.17
N SER A 8 17.43 38.41 -57.88
CA SER A 8 16.87 38.22 -56.54
C SER A 8 17.88 37.44 -55.69
N LEU A 9 18.57 38.14 -54.78
CA LEU A 9 19.49 37.55 -53.82
C LEU A 9 18.68 36.87 -52.70
N ALA A 10 18.61 35.53 -52.71
CA ALA A 10 18.04 34.76 -51.62
C ALA A 10 19.05 34.70 -50.45
N LEU A 11 18.75 35.43 -49.38
CA LEU A 11 19.50 35.39 -48.13
C LEU A 11 19.10 34.11 -47.37
N ALA A 12 19.94 33.08 -47.43
CA ALA A 12 19.76 31.87 -46.63
C ALA A 12 20.15 32.16 -45.17
N LEU A 13 19.17 32.41 -44.30
CA LEU A 13 19.37 32.35 -42.85
C LEU A 13 19.49 30.87 -42.42
N THR A 14 20.69 30.47 -42.02
CA THR A 14 20.90 29.22 -41.28
C THR A 14 20.39 29.38 -39.85
N PRO A 15 19.45 28.55 -39.37
CA PRO A 15 19.08 28.54 -37.97
C PRO A 15 20.21 27.89 -37.16
N VAL A 16 20.80 28.65 -36.24
CA VAL A 16 21.68 28.11 -35.20
C VAL A 16 20.79 27.30 -34.24
N LEU A 17 20.90 25.97 -34.32
CA LEU A 17 20.33 25.05 -33.34
C LEU A 17 21.09 25.23 -32.01
N PHE A 18 20.49 25.98 -31.08
CA PHE A 18 20.88 25.90 -29.68
C PHE A 18 20.41 24.55 -29.13
N THR A 19 21.30 23.58 -29.05
CA THR A 19 21.08 22.38 -28.25
C THR A 19 21.18 22.77 -26.78
N THR A 20 20.05 23.15 -26.18
CA THR A 20 19.91 23.19 -24.73
C THR A 20 19.91 21.75 -24.21
N ALA A 21 21.10 21.24 -23.91
CA ALA A 21 21.27 20.06 -23.07
C ALA A 21 20.83 20.46 -21.65
N CYS A 22 19.55 20.29 -21.33
CA CYS A 22 19.11 20.33 -19.94
C CYS A 22 19.58 19.07 -19.24
N ALA A 23 20.36 19.29 -18.18
CA ALA A 23 21.03 18.31 -17.38
C ALA A 23 20.07 17.24 -16.84
N ALA A 24 20.51 15.98 -16.88
CA ALA A 24 19.90 14.91 -16.12
C ALA A 24 20.12 15.18 -14.62
N ASP A 25 19.05 15.10 -13.82
CA ASP A 25 19.09 15.19 -12.37
C ASP A 25 20.11 14.22 -11.77
N PRO A 26 21.12 14.69 -11.01
CA PRO A 26 22.10 13.84 -10.38
C PRO A 26 21.66 13.48 -8.95
N ALA A 27 20.63 12.66 -8.77
CA ALA A 27 20.38 11.97 -7.48
C ALA A 27 19.34 10.84 -7.53
N ALA A 28 19.12 10.16 -8.65
CA ALA A 28 18.61 8.79 -8.55
C ALA A 28 19.80 7.91 -8.18
N GLN A 29 20.03 7.72 -6.88
CA GLN A 29 21.07 6.80 -6.42
C GLN A 29 20.76 5.44 -7.04
N ALA A 30 21.56 5.03 -8.03
CA ALA A 30 21.31 3.81 -8.77
C ALA A 30 21.18 2.66 -7.78
N ALA A 31 20.09 1.90 -7.87
CA ALA A 31 19.82 0.80 -6.96
C ALA A 31 21.08 -0.07 -6.81
N VAL A 32 21.49 -0.33 -5.57
CA VAL A 32 22.69 -1.13 -5.28
C VAL A 32 22.53 -2.48 -5.98
N LYS A 33 23.48 -2.82 -6.86
CA LYS A 33 23.43 -4.08 -7.59
C LYS A 33 23.54 -5.25 -6.59
N PRO A 34 22.91 -6.41 -6.84
CA PRO A 34 22.96 -7.54 -5.91
C PRO A 34 24.36 -7.94 -5.45
N ALA A 35 25.37 -7.82 -6.33
CA ALA A 35 26.78 -8.10 -6.01
C ALA A 35 27.41 -7.14 -4.99
N GLN A 36 26.74 -6.04 -4.62
CA GLN A 36 27.20 -5.02 -3.70
C GLN A 36 26.36 -4.97 -2.41
N TRP A 37 25.39 -5.88 -2.25
CA TRP A 37 24.61 -5.94 -1.03
C TRP A 37 25.49 -6.37 0.15
N PRO A 38 25.30 -5.81 1.35
CA PRO A 38 26.03 -6.23 2.56
C PRO A 38 25.55 -7.60 3.08
N PHE A 39 24.77 -8.33 2.28
CA PHE A 39 24.18 -9.64 2.58
C PHE A 39 24.13 -10.50 1.31
N ALA A 40 24.12 -11.82 1.50
CA ALA A 40 23.83 -12.76 0.42
C ALA A 40 22.32 -12.98 0.32
N ALA A 41 21.80 -13.14 -0.90
CA ALA A 41 20.43 -13.51 -1.16
C ALA A 41 20.38 -14.86 -1.88
N THR A 42 19.47 -15.73 -1.46
CA THR A 42 19.24 -17.04 -2.08
C THR A 42 17.78 -17.16 -2.46
N GLU A 43 17.52 -17.59 -3.68
CA GLU A 43 16.16 -17.86 -4.13
C GLU A 43 15.63 -19.12 -3.44
N VAL A 44 14.51 -18.98 -2.73
CA VAL A 44 13.83 -20.09 -2.05
C VAL A 44 12.70 -20.65 -2.92
N ALA A 45 11.91 -19.77 -3.53
CA ALA A 45 10.79 -20.13 -4.39
C ALA A 45 10.37 -18.97 -5.31
N ARG A 46 9.63 -19.30 -6.37
CA ARG A 46 8.99 -18.34 -7.29
C ARG A 46 7.47 -18.42 -7.17
N PHE A 47 6.83 -17.26 -7.21
CA PHE A 47 5.38 -17.10 -7.12
C PHE A 47 4.89 -16.22 -8.27
N ASP A 48 3.60 -16.32 -8.59
CA ASP A 48 2.94 -15.45 -9.55
C ASP A 48 2.38 -14.22 -8.83
N SER A 49 3.01 -13.07 -9.05
CA SER A 49 2.60 -11.79 -8.48
C SER A 49 2.35 -11.85 -6.95
N PRO A 50 3.34 -12.30 -6.15
CA PRO A 50 3.18 -12.37 -4.70
C PRO A 50 3.01 -10.97 -4.08
N TRP A 51 2.24 -10.86 -3.00
CA TRP A 51 2.03 -9.59 -2.30
C TRP A 51 2.67 -9.57 -0.91
N ALA A 52 2.42 -10.57 -0.08
CA ALA A 52 3.02 -10.71 1.25
C ALA A 52 3.29 -12.16 1.65
N MET A 53 3.99 -12.30 2.77
CA MET A 53 4.29 -13.58 3.40
C MET A 53 4.28 -13.47 4.92
N ALA A 54 3.93 -14.57 5.60
CA ALA A 54 4.01 -14.70 7.05
C ALA A 54 4.63 -16.05 7.44
N PHE A 55 5.57 -16.03 8.38
CA PHE A 55 6.15 -17.24 8.96
C PHE A 55 5.19 -17.87 9.96
N LEU A 56 4.93 -19.17 9.82
CA LEU A 56 4.28 -19.98 10.83
C LEU A 56 5.28 -20.37 11.94
N PRO A 57 4.82 -20.82 13.12
CA PRO A 57 5.70 -21.20 14.24
C PRO A 57 6.72 -22.29 13.91
N ASP A 58 6.42 -23.16 12.94
CA ASP A 58 7.31 -24.22 12.45
C ASP A 58 8.29 -23.75 11.37
N ARG A 59 8.33 -22.44 11.07
CA ARG A 59 9.15 -21.76 10.05
C ARG A 59 8.73 -22.02 8.60
N SER A 60 7.62 -22.71 8.39
CA SER A 60 6.95 -22.67 7.09
C SER A 60 6.35 -21.29 6.83
N LEU A 61 5.87 -21.05 5.61
CA LEU A 61 5.43 -19.76 5.13
C LEU A 61 4.02 -19.84 4.56
N LEU A 62 3.20 -18.86 4.90
CA LEU A 62 2.07 -18.46 4.08
C LEU A 62 2.53 -17.38 3.10
N VAL A 63 2.15 -17.48 1.83
CA VAL A 63 2.43 -16.49 0.79
C VAL A 63 1.16 -16.17 0.02
N THR A 64 0.83 -14.89 -0.12
CA THR A 64 -0.32 -14.43 -0.89
C THR A 64 0.08 -14.11 -2.32
N GLU A 65 -0.73 -14.56 -3.28
CA GLU A 65 -0.63 -14.17 -4.69
C GLU A 65 -1.86 -13.33 -5.07
N LYS A 66 -1.63 -12.19 -5.74
CA LYS A 66 -2.66 -11.18 -6.01
C LYS A 66 -3.91 -11.73 -6.71
N ALA A 67 -3.76 -12.79 -7.51
CA ALA A 67 -4.86 -13.44 -8.22
C ALA A 67 -5.88 -14.17 -7.31
N GLY A 68 -5.73 -14.12 -5.99
CA GLY A 68 -6.66 -14.79 -5.06
C GLY A 68 -6.17 -16.16 -4.63
N ARG A 69 -4.86 -16.32 -4.38
CA ARG A 69 -4.30 -17.58 -3.88
C ARG A 69 -3.51 -17.36 -2.61
N LEU A 70 -3.65 -18.30 -1.68
CA LEU A 70 -2.82 -18.43 -0.50
C LEU A 70 -2.03 -19.73 -0.64
N VAL A 71 -0.71 -19.64 -0.54
CA VAL A 71 0.19 -20.78 -0.70
C VAL A 71 0.90 -21.02 0.63
N HIS A 72 0.85 -22.26 1.12
CA HIS A 72 1.72 -22.73 2.17
C HIS A 72 3.00 -23.32 1.56
N LEU A 73 4.16 -22.84 1.99
CA LEU A 73 5.48 -23.24 1.53
C LEU A 73 6.28 -23.74 2.73
N ASP A 74 6.85 -24.94 2.62
CA ASP A 74 7.93 -25.40 3.49
C ASP A 74 9.29 -25.08 2.82
N PRO A 75 10.08 -24.12 3.34
CA PRO A 75 11.37 -23.78 2.76
C PRO A 75 12.40 -24.90 2.81
N ALA A 76 12.29 -25.85 3.75
CA ALA A 76 13.27 -26.92 3.92
C ALA A 76 13.12 -27.99 2.84
N SER A 77 11.88 -28.35 2.48
CA SER A 77 11.60 -29.34 1.44
C SER A 77 11.28 -28.73 0.06
N GLY A 78 10.98 -27.42 0.00
CA GLY A 78 10.50 -26.73 -1.19
C GLY A 78 9.05 -27.10 -1.57
N ARG A 79 8.35 -27.89 -0.74
CA ARG A 79 6.95 -28.29 -0.99
C ARG A 79 6.02 -27.09 -0.86
N ARG A 80 5.06 -27.02 -1.78
CA ARG A 80 4.08 -25.94 -1.86
C ARG A 80 2.68 -26.50 -2.02
N HIS A 81 1.74 -25.95 -1.24
CA HIS A 81 0.35 -26.37 -1.25
C HIS A 81 -0.55 -25.13 -1.29
N ALA A 82 -1.59 -25.18 -2.13
CA ALA A 82 -2.61 -24.14 -2.10
C ALA A 82 -3.51 -24.33 -0.86
N ILE A 83 -3.81 -23.24 -0.18
CA ILE A 83 -4.78 -23.20 0.92
C ILE A 83 -6.13 -22.81 0.35
N ALA A 84 -7.14 -23.67 0.58
CA ALA A 84 -8.51 -23.44 0.14
C ALA A 84 -9.25 -22.43 1.04
N GLY A 85 -10.42 -21.96 0.61
CA GLY A 85 -11.27 -21.07 1.42
C GLY A 85 -10.87 -19.59 1.39
N VAL A 86 -9.98 -19.19 0.47
CA VAL A 86 -9.71 -17.78 0.16
C VAL A 86 -10.93 -17.15 -0.54
N PRO A 87 -11.22 -15.85 -0.32
CA PRO A 87 -12.37 -15.18 -0.94
C PRO A 87 -12.15 -14.94 -2.44
N GLN A 88 -13.24 -14.67 -3.16
CA GLN A 88 -13.14 -14.04 -4.47
C GLN A 88 -12.55 -12.62 -4.31
N VAL A 89 -11.63 -12.26 -5.20
CA VAL A 89 -10.95 -10.95 -5.17
C VAL A 89 -11.18 -10.18 -6.47
N ALA A 90 -11.25 -8.85 -6.37
CA ALA A 90 -11.20 -7.95 -7.52
C ALA A 90 -9.74 -7.79 -7.99
N HIS A 91 -9.27 -8.71 -8.83
CA HIS A 91 -7.90 -8.73 -9.34
C HIS A 91 -7.75 -7.85 -10.59
N ALA A 92 -7.30 -6.61 -10.39
CA ALA A 92 -6.95 -5.67 -11.45
C ALA A 92 -6.03 -4.58 -10.92
N GLY A 93 -5.05 -4.13 -11.71
CA GLY A 93 -4.10 -3.09 -11.32
C GLY A 93 -3.36 -3.44 -10.02
N GLN A 94 -3.55 -2.65 -8.97
CA GLN A 94 -2.98 -2.89 -7.65
C GLN A 94 -3.86 -3.77 -6.76
N GLY A 95 -5.08 -4.09 -7.18
CA GLY A 95 -6.03 -4.91 -6.42
C GLY A 95 -5.79 -6.40 -6.56
N GLY A 96 -6.31 -7.16 -5.61
CA GLY A 96 -6.17 -8.60 -5.53
C GLY A 96 -6.20 -9.10 -4.09
N PHE A 97 -5.62 -10.26 -3.85
CA PHE A 97 -5.29 -10.73 -2.51
C PHE A 97 -4.08 -9.96 -1.98
N GLY A 98 -4.24 -9.36 -0.80
CA GLY A 98 -3.27 -8.47 -0.19
C GLY A 98 -2.43 -9.19 0.85
N ASP A 99 -2.46 -8.69 2.08
CA ASP A 99 -1.61 -9.15 3.16
C ASP A 99 -2.12 -10.42 3.83
N VAL A 100 -1.24 -11.11 4.56
CA VAL A 100 -1.56 -12.16 5.52
C VAL A 100 -0.77 -11.95 6.80
N ALA A 101 -1.46 -11.90 7.93
CA ALA A 101 -0.85 -11.74 9.26
C ALA A 101 -1.35 -12.83 10.21
N LEU A 102 -0.49 -13.30 11.10
CA LEU A 102 -0.89 -14.23 12.15
C LEU A 102 -1.39 -13.47 13.37
N HIS A 103 -2.40 -14.02 14.04
CA HIS A 103 -2.76 -13.55 15.36
C HIS A 103 -1.56 -13.65 16.33
N PRO A 104 -1.36 -12.73 17.29
CA PRO A 104 -0.26 -12.83 18.27
C PRO A 104 -0.24 -14.14 19.09
N GLN A 105 -1.40 -14.79 19.21
CA GLN A 105 -1.58 -16.09 19.87
C GLN A 105 -1.84 -17.24 18.88
N PHE A 106 -1.35 -17.14 17.64
CA PHE A 106 -1.61 -18.11 16.57
C PHE A 106 -1.36 -19.57 16.99
N ALA A 107 -0.29 -19.85 17.74
CA ALA A 107 0.00 -21.21 18.20
C ALA A 107 -1.12 -21.83 19.07
N ARG A 108 -1.98 -21.00 19.67
CA ARG A 108 -3.13 -21.44 20.49
C ARG A 108 -4.44 -21.44 19.70
N ASN A 109 -4.65 -20.44 18.86
CA ASN A 109 -5.95 -20.20 18.23
C ASN A 109 -6.00 -20.42 16.71
N GLY A 110 -4.86 -20.58 16.05
CA GLY A 110 -4.75 -20.80 14.60
C GLY A 110 -5.32 -19.67 13.75
N LEU A 111 -5.54 -18.47 14.29
CA LEU A 111 -6.19 -17.38 13.57
C LEU A 111 -5.21 -16.63 12.66
N VAL A 112 -5.57 -16.53 11.39
CA VAL A 112 -4.91 -15.67 10.41
C VAL A 112 -5.86 -14.55 9.99
N TYR A 113 -5.26 -13.42 9.64
CA TYR A 113 -5.91 -12.23 9.13
C TYR A 113 -5.41 -12.01 7.72
N TYR A 114 -6.31 -11.69 6.80
CA TYR A 114 -5.93 -11.41 5.43
C TYR A 114 -6.74 -10.25 4.87
N SER A 115 -6.10 -9.49 3.99
CA SER A 115 -6.74 -8.39 3.29
C SER A 115 -6.89 -8.71 1.81
N TYR A 116 -7.91 -8.13 1.19
CA TYR A 116 -8.20 -8.33 -0.23
C TYR A 116 -9.00 -7.19 -0.82
N ALA A 117 -8.91 -7.00 -2.12
CA ALA A 117 -9.78 -6.11 -2.87
C ALA A 117 -11.15 -6.79 -3.00
N GLU A 118 -12.14 -6.32 -2.25
CA GLU A 118 -13.49 -6.86 -2.27
C GLU A 118 -14.34 -6.09 -3.29
N PRO A 119 -14.95 -6.77 -4.28
CA PRO A 119 -15.83 -6.13 -5.24
C PRO A 119 -17.08 -5.55 -4.57
N GLY A 120 -17.66 -4.53 -5.20
CA GLY A 120 -18.95 -3.94 -4.85
C GLY A 120 -19.86 -3.84 -6.07
N GLU A 121 -21.03 -3.25 -5.88
CA GLU A 121 -21.99 -2.99 -6.96
C GLU A 121 -21.46 -1.90 -7.93
N ASN A 122 -22.06 -1.80 -9.12
CA ASN A 122 -21.88 -0.69 -10.05
C ASN A 122 -20.43 -0.34 -10.38
N ASP A 123 -19.57 -1.34 -10.62
CA ASP A 123 -18.23 -1.00 -11.07
C ASP A 123 -17.34 -0.53 -9.89
N THR A 124 -17.61 -0.94 -8.64
CA THR A 124 -16.91 -0.44 -7.43
C THR A 124 -16.15 -1.53 -6.69
N ARG A 125 -15.20 -1.12 -5.86
CA ARG A 125 -14.38 -2.01 -5.02
C ARG A 125 -13.68 -1.23 -3.91
N GLY A 126 -13.23 -1.94 -2.89
CA GLY A 126 -12.45 -1.39 -1.78
C GLY A 126 -11.73 -2.51 -1.02
N ALA A 127 -10.71 -2.17 -0.23
CA ALA A 127 -10.06 -3.16 0.61
C ALA A 127 -11.04 -3.72 1.64
N ALA A 128 -10.87 -4.99 2.00
CA ALA A 128 -11.55 -5.64 3.11
C ALA A 128 -10.53 -6.45 3.91
N VAL A 129 -10.82 -6.67 5.19
CA VAL A 129 -10.02 -7.52 6.07
C VAL A 129 -10.94 -8.56 6.68
N ALA A 130 -10.50 -9.81 6.60
CA ALA A 130 -11.16 -10.93 7.23
C ALA A 130 -10.18 -11.70 8.10
N ARG A 131 -10.75 -12.42 9.08
CA ARG A 131 -10.04 -13.40 9.89
C ARG A 131 -10.61 -14.78 9.67
N ALA A 132 -9.77 -15.80 9.75
CA ALA A 132 -10.17 -17.20 9.64
C ALA A 132 -9.22 -18.08 10.45
N ARG A 133 -9.66 -19.29 10.78
CA ARG A 133 -8.77 -20.32 11.34
C ARG A 133 -8.04 -21.04 10.21
N LEU A 134 -6.71 -21.06 10.23
CA LEU A 134 -5.93 -21.91 9.35
C LEU A 134 -5.97 -23.36 9.86
N VAL A 135 -6.43 -24.27 9.01
CA VAL A 135 -6.45 -25.71 9.28
C VAL A 135 -5.57 -26.40 8.25
N LEU A 136 -4.41 -26.87 8.68
CA LEU A 136 -3.47 -27.62 7.84
C LEU A 136 -3.72 -29.13 7.97
N ASP A 137 -3.52 -29.85 6.87
CA ASP A 137 -3.46 -31.31 6.83
C ASP A 137 -2.02 -31.80 7.07
N ALA A 138 -1.86 -33.12 7.25
CA ALA A 138 -0.57 -33.75 7.51
C ALA A 138 0.43 -33.65 6.35
N GLN A 139 -0.03 -33.27 5.15
CA GLN A 139 0.78 -33.12 3.95
C GLN A 139 1.15 -31.66 3.68
N GLY A 140 0.68 -30.71 4.51
CA GLY A 140 0.93 -29.28 4.35
C GLY A 140 -0.11 -28.58 3.46
N GLY A 141 -1.11 -29.28 2.94
CA GLY A 141 -2.32 -28.63 2.40
C GLY A 141 -3.19 -28.07 3.52
N GLY A 142 -4.31 -27.44 3.17
CA GLY A 142 -5.22 -26.93 4.18
C GLY A 142 -6.29 -25.99 3.65
N ARG A 143 -7.00 -25.37 4.59
CA ARG A 143 -8.05 -24.39 4.30
C ARG A 143 -8.14 -23.30 5.37
N LEU A 144 -8.73 -22.19 4.98
CA LEU A 144 -9.27 -21.18 5.88
C LEU A 144 -10.69 -21.59 6.30
N ALA A 145 -10.91 -21.72 7.61
CA ALA A 145 -12.19 -22.09 8.22
C ALA A 145 -12.82 -20.89 8.91
N ASP A 146 -14.15 -20.85 8.95
CA ASP A 146 -14.92 -19.88 9.76
C ASP A 146 -14.55 -18.42 9.45
N ALA A 147 -14.37 -18.13 8.16
CA ALA A 147 -13.97 -16.82 7.69
C ALA A 147 -15.02 -15.76 8.06
N GLN A 148 -14.55 -14.66 8.67
CA GLN A 148 -15.37 -13.53 9.08
C GLN A 148 -14.73 -12.24 8.59
N VAL A 149 -15.45 -11.45 7.80
CA VAL A 149 -15.02 -10.08 7.45
C VAL A 149 -15.22 -9.17 8.66
N ILE A 150 -14.14 -8.51 9.09
CA ILE A 150 -14.11 -7.69 10.29
C ILE A 150 -13.91 -6.19 9.99
N TRP A 151 -13.51 -5.85 8.77
CA TRP A 151 -13.37 -4.46 8.34
C TRP A 151 -13.53 -4.32 6.83
N ARG A 152 -14.07 -3.18 6.39
CA ARG A 152 -14.20 -2.80 4.98
C ARG A 152 -13.84 -1.35 4.79
N GLN A 153 -13.16 -1.09 3.68
CA GLN A 153 -12.99 0.25 3.16
C GLN A 153 -14.32 0.77 2.61
N THR A 154 -14.74 1.94 3.08
CA THR A 154 -16.03 2.56 2.78
C THR A 154 -15.86 4.07 2.53
N PRO A 155 -16.42 4.61 1.44
CA PRO A 155 -17.17 3.90 0.40
C PRO A 155 -16.27 3.02 -0.50
N LYS A 156 -16.87 2.02 -1.15
CA LYS A 156 -16.24 1.38 -2.31
C LYS A 156 -16.33 2.33 -3.50
N VAL A 157 -15.28 2.41 -4.31
CA VAL A 157 -15.19 3.38 -5.42
C VAL A 157 -14.72 2.72 -6.72
N SER A 158 -14.90 3.42 -7.84
CA SER A 158 -14.39 3.03 -9.15
C SER A 158 -12.85 3.06 -9.22
N GLY A 159 -12.24 2.26 -10.11
CA GLY A 159 -10.78 2.24 -10.33
C GLY A 159 -10.04 1.15 -9.55
N ASN A 160 -8.75 0.96 -9.86
CA ASN A 160 -7.98 -0.25 -9.52
C ASN A 160 -6.67 0.02 -8.75
N GLY A 161 -6.49 1.21 -8.16
CA GLY A 161 -5.26 1.62 -7.47
C GLY A 161 -5.49 2.02 -6.01
N HIS A 162 -4.43 1.93 -5.21
CA HIS A 162 -4.33 2.46 -3.84
C HIS A 162 -5.31 1.82 -2.86
N TYR A 163 -5.22 0.50 -2.67
CA TYR A 163 -6.01 -0.22 -1.65
C TYR A 163 -5.38 -0.16 -0.26
N GLY A 164 -4.05 0.02 -0.17
CA GLY A 164 -3.30 -0.27 1.03
C GLY A 164 -3.05 -1.77 1.11
N HIS A 165 -3.71 -2.43 2.07
CA HIS A 165 -3.71 -3.88 2.39
C HIS A 165 -2.85 -4.29 3.58
N ARG A 166 -1.86 -3.51 3.99
CA ARG A 166 -0.92 -3.93 5.04
C ARG A 166 -1.65 -4.16 6.36
N LEU A 167 -1.37 -5.30 6.99
CA LEU A 167 -1.89 -5.70 8.30
C LEU A 167 -0.73 -5.90 9.26
N LEU A 168 -0.87 -5.39 10.47
CA LEU A 168 0.15 -5.54 11.51
C LEU A 168 -0.51 -5.63 12.88
N PHE A 169 -0.11 -6.60 13.70
CA PHE A 169 -0.48 -6.59 15.12
C PHE A 169 0.54 -5.77 15.91
N GLY A 170 0.03 -4.82 16.69
CA GLY A 170 0.85 -4.00 17.57
C GLY A 170 1.20 -4.69 18.89
N PRO A 171 2.15 -4.11 19.64
CA PRO A 171 2.52 -4.60 20.97
C PRO A 171 1.37 -4.52 21.99
N ASP A 172 0.34 -3.71 21.69
CA ASP A 172 -0.90 -3.57 22.44
C ASP A 172 -1.96 -4.63 22.08
N GLY A 173 -1.62 -5.57 21.18
CA GLY A 173 -2.51 -6.61 20.69
C GLY A 173 -3.59 -6.12 19.73
N LYS A 174 -3.50 -4.87 19.25
CA LYS A 174 -4.46 -4.31 18.29
C LYS A 174 -4.05 -4.61 16.86
N LEU A 175 -5.04 -4.70 15.98
CA LEU A 175 -4.86 -4.84 14.55
C LEU A 175 -4.75 -3.46 13.90
N TRP A 176 -3.66 -3.23 13.19
CA TRP A 176 -3.39 -2.03 12.42
C TRP A 176 -3.56 -2.34 10.93
N ILE A 177 -4.28 -1.47 10.22
CA ILE A 177 -4.65 -1.66 8.82
C ILE A 177 -4.27 -0.40 8.04
N SER A 178 -3.55 -0.56 6.94
CA SER A 178 -3.37 0.52 5.98
C SER A 178 -4.56 0.62 5.03
N SER A 179 -5.18 1.80 4.95
CA SER A 179 -6.27 2.10 4.02
C SER A 179 -5.93 3.30 3.16
N SER A 180 -5.45 3.06 1.95
CA SER A 180 -5.04 4.11 1.00
C SER A 180 -6.23 4.79 0.31
N GLU A 181 -6.06 5.95 -0.30
CA GLU A 181 -7.18 6.83 -0.72
C GLU A 181 -7.85 6.50 -2.07
N ARG A 182 -7.51 5.38 -2.70
CA ARG A 182 -8.15 4.88 -3.93
C ARG A 182 -7.95 5.73 -5.20
N GLN A 183 -6.95 6.60 -5.25
CA GLN A 183 -6.73 7.59 -6.32
C GLN A 183 -7.90 8.58 -6.44
N LYS A 184 -8.48 8.98 -5.31
CA LYS A 184 -9.63 9.89 -5.20
C LYS A 184 -9.31 11.21 -4.50
N PHE A 185 -8.08 11.37 -4.00
CA PHE A 185 -7.56 12.57 -3.36
C PHE A 185 -8.31 12.91 -2.08
N ASP A 186 -9.33 13.76 -2.18
CA ASP A 186 -10.05 14.38 -1.06
C ASP A 186 -10.58 13.42 0.01
N PRO A 187 -10.98 12.16 -0.29
CA PRO A 187 -11.38 11.21 0.75
C PRO A 187 -10.32 10.95 1.84
N ALA A 188 -9.04 11.25 1.57
CA ALA A 188 -7.98 11.20 2.58
C ALA A 188 -8.22 12.17 3.76
N GLN A 189 -8.93 13.28 3.53
CA GLN A 189 -9.31 14.27 4.55
C GLN A 189 -10.73 14.06 5.10
N ASP A 190 -11.59 13.35 4.37
CA ASP A 190 -12.96 13.08 4.78
C ASP A 190 -13.03 12.05 5.92
N MET A 191 -13.75 12.40 7.00
CA MET A 191 -14.00 11.54 8.16
C MET A 191 -15.33 10.76 8.06
N GLY A 192 -16.16 11.03 7.05
CA GLY A 192 -17.34 10.22 6.70
C GLY A 192 -16.97 8.87 6.08
N GLY A 193 -15.73 8.69 5.64
CA GLY A 193 -15.16 7.45 5.12
C GLY A 193 -13.87 7.06 5.83
N ASN A 194 -13.26 5.97 5.37
CA ASN A 194 -11.98 5.47 5.91
C ASN A 194 -10.89 5.33 4.84
N LEU A 195 -11.00 6.07 3.73
CA LEU A 195 -10.01 6.15 2.67
C LEU A 195 -8.87 7.09 3.08
N GLY A 196 -7.62 6.73 2.80
CA GLY A 196 -6.45 7.54 3.15
C GLY A 196 -6.21 7.66 4.66
N LYS A 197 -6.39 6.54 5.38
CA LYS A 197 -6.33 6.44 6.85
C LYS A 197 -5.43 5.27 7.28
N ILE A 198 -4.83 5.42 8.45
CA ILE A 198 -4.39 4.28 9.27
C ILE A 198 -5.53 3.93 10.23
N ILE A 199 -5.92 2.66 10.25
CA ILE A 199 -7.02 2.14 11.06
C ILE A 199 -6.47 1.28 12.20
N ARG A 200 -7.06 1.38 13.39
CA ARG A 200 -6.72 0.55 14.56
C ARG A 200 -7.97 -0.09 15.15
N LEU A 201 -7.98 -1.43 15.20
CA LEU A 201 -9.09 -2.25 15.69
C LEU A 201 -8.63 -3.22 16.78
N ASN A 202 -9.57 -3.75 17.56
CA ASN A 202 -9.35 -4.99 18.30
C ASN A 202 -9.25 -6.17 17.30
N ASP A 203 -8.76 -7.32 17.77
CA ASP A 203 -8.57 -8.51 16.93
C ASP A 203 -9.90 -9.06 16.39
N ASP A 204 -11.02 -8.80 17.04
CA ASP A 204 -12.36 -9.14 16.55
C ASP A 204 -13.00 -8.13 15.60
N GLY A 205 -12.31 -7.03 15.29
CA GLY A 205 -12.82 -5.93 14.47
C GLY A 205 -13.60 -4.87 15.23
N SER A 206 -13.84 -5.04 16.54
CA SER A 206 -14.43 -3.99 17.36
C SER A 206 -13.46 -2.81 17.53
N VAL A 207 -14.02 -1.63 17.81
CA VAL A 207 -13.23 -0.39 17.91
C VAL A 207 -12.66 -0.24 19.33
N PRO A 208 -11.34 -0.03 19.49
CA PRO A 208 -10.74 0.30 20.78
C PRO A 208 -11.27 1.64 21.31
N ALA A 209 -11.70 1.65 22.57
CA ALA A 209 -12.26 2.84 23.22
C ALA A 209 -11.26 4.00 23.36
N ASP A 210 -9.96 3.71 23.26
CA ASP A 210 -8.85 4.64 23.35
C ASP A 210 -8.40 5.20 21.97
N ASN A 211 -9.13 4.92 20.89
CA ASN A 211 -8.87 5.54 19.59
C ASN A 211 -9.05 7.08 19.64
N PRO A 212 -8.28 7.86 18.86
CA PRO A 212 -8.31 9.34 18.89
C PRO A 212 -9.69 9.93 18.55
N PHE A 213 -10.45 9.22 17.72
CA PHE A 213 -11.76 9.66 17.27
C PHE A 213 -12.88 8.76 17.79
N ALA A 214 -12.66 8.02 18.89
CA ALA A 214 -13.61 7.03 19.41
C ALA A 214 -15.00 7.60 19.75
N ALA A 215 -15.08 8.89 20.11
CA ALA A 215 -16.33 9.60 20.39
C ALA A 215 -17.11 9.98 19.11
N GLN A 216 -16.50 9.86 17.93
CA GLN A 216 -17.17 10.08 16.65
C GLN A 216 -17.95 8.82 16.23
N GLY A 217 -18.87 8.96 15.28
CA GLY A 217 -19.56 7.81 14.70
C GLY A 217 -18.62 6.92 13.86
N SER A 218 -19.10 5.74 13.48
CA SER A 218 -18.41 4.92 12.46
C SER A 218 -18.57 5.56 11.07
N PRO A 219 -17.55 5.54 10.20
CA PRO A 219 -16.26 4.85 10.36
C PRO A 219 -15.15 5.67 11.05
N ALA A 220 -15.38 6.95 11.35
CA ALA A 220 -14.38 7.83 11.95
C ALA A 220 -13.75 7.27 13.24
N ASN A 221 -14.54 6.60 14.09
CA ASN A 221 -14.04 6.00 15.34
C ASN A 221 -12.96 4.92 15.15
N GLN A 222 -12.84 4.35 13.95
CA GLN A 222 -11.82 3.35 13.61
C GLN A 222 -10.45 3.98 13.30
N VAL A 223 -10.43 5.29 12.99
CA VAL A 223 -9.27 6.01 12.47
C VAL A 223 -8.25 6.27 13.58
N TRP A 224 -6.98 6.02 13.28
CA TRP A 224 -5.84 6.42 14.11
C TRP A 224 -5.16 7.68 13.57
N SER A 225 -4.91 7.75 12.27
CA SER A 225 -4.39 8.92 11.56
C SER A 225 -5.02 9.03 10.17
N LEU A 226 -4.98 10.24 9.60
CA LEU A 226 -5.59 10.58 8.31
C LEU A 226 -4.64 11.36 7.40
N GLY A 227 -5.08 11.65 6.17
CA GLY A 227 -4.31 12.42 5.21
C GLY A 227 -3.21 11.62 4.52
N HIS A 228 -3.46 10.32 4.30
CA HIS A 228 -2.52 9.42 3.62
C HIS A 228 -2.92 9.18 2.17
N ARG A 229 -1.93 8.98 1.30
CA ARG A 229 -2.09 8.62 -0.11
C ARG A 229 -2.10 7.10 -0.32
N ASN A 230 -0.93 6.46 -0.35
CA ASN A 230 -0.79 5.07 -0.77
C ASN A 230 0.19 4.28 0.11
N ILE A 231 -0.26 3.96 1.31
CA ILE A 231 0.47 3.26 2.36
C ILE A 231 0.71 1.79 1.99
N LEU A 232 1.97 1.42 1.78
CA LEU A 232 2.36 0.05 1.41
C LEU A 232 3.07 -0.71 2.52
N GLY A 233 3.72 -0.02 3.46
CA GLY A 233 4.41 -0.66 4.58
C GLY A 233 3.96 -0.11 5.93
N LEU A 234 3.99 -0.99 6.93
CA LEU A 234 3.77 -0.67 8.34
C LEU A 234 4.76 -1.50 9.15
N ALA A 235 5.41 -0.88 10.12
CA ALA A 235 6.29 -1.59 11.05
C ALA A 235 6.33 -0.89 12.41
N PHE A 236 6.32 -1.67 13.49
CA PHE A 236 6.69 -1.17 14.80
C PHE A 236 8.21 -1.20 14.95
N ASP A 237 8.79 -0.10 15.41
CA ASP A 237 10.19 -0.12 15.82
C ASP A 237 10.38 -0.76 17.20
N ALA A 238 11.64 -0.92 17.63
CA ALA A 238 11.97 -1.53 18.91
C ALA A 238 11.44 -0.75 20.14
N ARG A 239 10.98 0.49 19.97
CA ARG A 239 10.36 1.31 21.02
C ARG A 239 8.83 1.26 20.97
N GLY A 240 8.26 0.42 20.09
CA GLY A 240 6.81 0.29 19.90
C GLY A 240 6.19 1.47 19.16
N ARG A 241 6.97 2.28 18.44
CA ARG A 241 6.43 3.36 17.61
C ARG A 241 6.09 2.83 16.22
N LEU A 242 4.94 3.21 15.70
CA LEU A 242 4.50 2.80 14.37
C LEU A 242 5.13 3.70 13.30
N TRP A 243 5.82 3.07 12.36
CA TRP A 243 6.30 3.70 11.14
C TRP A 243 5.48 3.17 9.96
N GLU A 244 5.24 4.04 8.99
CA GLU A 244 4.66 3.67 7.71
C GLU A 244 5.47 4.26 6.56
N ASN A 245 5.40 3.61 5.40
CA ASN A 245 5.87 4.23 4.17
C ASN A 245 4.78 4.20 3.10
N GLU A 246 4.74 5.28 2.33
CA GLU A 246 3.75 5.46 1.30
C GLU A 246 4.29 6.06 0.01
N MET A 247 3.62 5.74 -1.09
CA MET A 247 3.96 6.30 -2.40
C MET A 247 3.32 7.67 -2.56
N GLY A 248 4.14 8.67 -2.88
CA GLY A 248 3.72 10.00 -3.30
C GLY A 248 3.21 10.03 -4.74
N PRO A 249 2.78 11.19 -5.24
CA PRO A 249 2.36 11.37 -6.62
C PRO A 249 3.57 11.33 -7.59
N LYS A 250 3.92 12.41 -8.28
CA LYS A 250 5.14 12.46 -9.08
C LYS A 250 6.29 12.87 -8.15
N GLY A 251 6.94 11.87 -7.54
CA GLY A 251 7.85 12.09 -6.42
C GLY A 251 7.09 12.16 -5.09
N GLY A 252 7.76 12.61 -4.03
CA GLY A 252 7.15 12.79 -2.71
C GLY A 252 6.79 11.49 -1.99
N ASP A 253 7.52 10.39 -2.22
CA ASP A 253 7.40 9.18 -1.38
C ASP A 253 7.83 9.49 0.05
N GLU A 254 7.10 8.95 1.03
CA GLU A 254 7.25 9.31 2.44
C GLU A 254 7.59 8.12 3.32
N LEU A 255 8.31 8.41 4.40
CA LEU A 255 8.49 7.54 5.56
C LEU A 255 8.00 8.32 6.78
N ASN A 256 6.85 7.94 7.32
CA ASN A 256 6.19 8.67 8.39
C ASN A 256 6.30 7.94 9.72
N LEU A 257 6.58 8.70 10.79
CA LEU A 257 6.37 8.27 12.16
C LEU A 257 4.91 8.54 12.54
N ILE A 258 4.09 7.50 12.69
CA ILE A 258 2.64 7.62 12.89
C ILE A 258 2.28 8.15 14.28
N GLN A 259 1.57 9.28 14.30
CA GLN A 259 1.10 9.96 15.50
C GLN A 259 -0.40 9.73 15.72
N ARG A 260 -0.79 9.61 16.99
CA ARG A 260 -2.20 9.48 17.39
C ARG A 260 -2.99 10.73 16.97
N GLY A 261 -3.96 10.57 16.10
CA GLY A 261 -4.81 11.65 15.58
C GLY A 261 -4.12 12.56 14.55
N GLY A 262 -2.90 12.23 14.12
CA GLY A 262 -2.13 13.05 13.19
C GLY A 262 -2.75 13.10 11.80
N ASN A 263 -2.75 14.29 11.19
CA ASN A 263 -3.13 14.52 9.80
C ASN A 263 -1.89 14.75 8.95
N TYR A 264 -1.61 13.83 8.03
CA TYR A 264 -0.42 13.83 7.16
C TYR A 264 -0.63 14.64 5.88
N GLY A 265 -1.83 15.16 5.71
CA GLY A 265 -2.09 16.30 4.83
C GLY A 265 -2.38 15.97 3.38
N TYR A 266 -2.17 14.76 2.87
CA TYR A 266 -2.59 14.42 1.50
C TYR A 266 -4.11 14.60 1.33
N PRO A 267 -4.60 15.18 0.20
CA PRO A 267 -3.87 15.74 -0.94
C PRO A 267 -3.55 17.24 -0.82
N LEU A 268 -3.78 17.84 0.34
CA LEU A 268 -3.56 19.28 0.59
C LEU A 268 -2.07 19.65 0.63
N VAL A 269 -1.22 18.68 0.99
CA VAL A 269 0.23 18.76 0.89
C VAL A 269 0.85 17.46 0.39
N SER A 270 2.00 17.58 -0.29
CA SER A 270 2.90 16.50 -0.67
C SER A 270 4.21 17.12 -1.17
N ASN A 271 5.37 16.55 -0.84
CA ASN A 271 6.65 16.98 -1.42
C ASN A 271 6.86 16.43 -2.85
N GLY A 272 5.77 16.26 -3.61
CA GLY A 272 5.74 15.77 -4.97
C GLY A 272 4.59 16.40 -5.73
N ASP A 273 4.67 16.40 -7.05
CA ASP A 273 3.72 17.13 -7.89
C ASP A 273 2.58 16.24 -8.41
N HIS A 274 1.52 16.85 -8.92
CA HIS A 274 0.63 16.15 -9.82
C HIS A 274 1.40 15.63 -11.06
N TYR A 275 0.98 14.48 -11.60
CA TYR A 275 1.63 13.92 -12.80
C TYR A 275 1.49 14.80 -14.05
N ASP A 276 0.54 15.74 -14.06
CA ASP A 276 0.38 16.77 -15.11
C ASP A 276 1.26 18.01 -14.90
N GLY A 277 2.09 18.04 -13.86
CA GLY A 277 3.03 19.10 -13.54
C GLY A 277 2.45 20.25 -12.72
N ARG A 278 1.19 20.18 -12.28
CA ARG A 278 0.66 21.11 -11.28
C ARG A 278 1.31 20.84 -9.92
N ASP A 279 1.70 21.92 -9.25
CA ASP A 279 2.27 21.90 -7.91
C ASP A 279 1.25 21.41 -6.87
N ILE A 280 1.75 20.72 -5.84
CA ILE A 280 1.04 20.44 -4.59
C ILE A 280 1.87 21.10 -3.49
N PRO A 281 1.29 21.92 -2.59
CA PRO A 281 2.08 22.60 -1.57
C PRO A 281 2.92 21.62 -0.73
N ASP A 282 4.20 21.91 -0.54
CA ASP A 282 5.06 21.15 0.36
C ASP A 282 4.59 21.27 1.83
N HIS A 283 4.87 20.25 2.66
CA HIS A 283 4.52 20.26 4.09
C HIS A 283 5.08 21.47 4.84
N HIS A 284 6.28 21.95 4.48
CA HIS A 284 6.90 23.10 5.16
C HIS A 284 6.08 24.40 5.00
N THR A 285 5.19 24.47 4.00
CA THR A 285 4.29 25.61 3.76
C THR A 285 2.99 25.54 4.55
N ARG A 286 2.68 24.39 5.17
CA ARG A 286 1.42 24.08 5.88
C ARG A 286 1.70 23.37 7.21
N PRO A 287 2.22 24.09 8.22
CA PRO A 287 2.68 23.51 9.49
C PRO A 287 1.55 22.89 10.33
N GLU A 288 0.29 23.04 9.94
CA GLU A 288 -0.84 22.34 10.55
C GLU A 288 -0.87 20.83 10.24
N PHE A 289 -0.15 20.37 9.21
CA PHE A 289 -0.02 18.94 8.87
C PHE A 289 1.27 18.35 9.44
N VAL A 290 1.22 17.07 9.76
CA VAL A 290 2.39 16.31 10.19
C VAL A 290 3.27 16.06 8.97
N ALA A 291 4.50 16.58 9.01
CA ALA A 291 5.51 16.30 7.99
C ALA A 291 6.16 14.92 8.21
N PRO A 292 6.60 14.26 7.13
CA PRO A 292 7.39 13.01 7.19
C PRO A 292 8.74 13.18 7.89
#